data_AF-A0A952ZJZ7-F1
#
_entry.id   AF-A0A952ZJZ7-F1
#
_cell.length_a   1.000
_cell.length_b   1.000
_cell.length_c   1.000
_cell.angle_alpha   90.00
_cell.angle_beta   90.00
_cell.angle_gamma   90.00
#
_symmetry.space_group_name_H-M   'P 1'
#
loop_
_entity.id
_entity.type
_entity.pdbx_description
1 polymer ?
#
loop_
_entity_poly.entity_id
_entity_poly.type
_entity_poly.pdbx_seq_one_letter_code
_entity_poly.pdbx_strand_id
1 'polypeptide(L)'
;MSAQTVARRRKSAPVKQEVVALAAPENIVLPYDENLLERCRTQWQFGDWQSLALLDRETIQHHPDRAKLALLAAAGAFQVGSRELARQFIQLAKDWGCGNKLMLKILAAGVHNSLGRAAAQSGNPVRALRHFEDSIRLGSPSADTRLITQARTGEQFSQLGLTAKFGALAQSRAAPAMRDIPAPYKSSGAAGKAPISVEAFYSEREGDRAASLMGLREFLRGCAAAQELPEMAWVAVAHRNKPYHFAHFAGDYIPSKMAEKSQFYESPYLNLLARLHEPGKLIVDGGANIGNHSVFFAGAMGAPVIAFEPQPHNYAILLANVHLNHLERLVDARDVAIGAHTGHIELAQVLAGNYGAFSADADLLKKTAAADSGVPRFGATLSTLDAELTDCRSKVSIIKLDLEGMELAALQGATGIITDSMPVIAVECFTRSVFQKVKEFLAAFDYFVIDSTNATPTFIFLSRKNPGHQEKLSRYLEQSSVGKFAANKSFNEVAE
;
A
#
# COMPACT_ATOMS: atom_id res chain seq x y z
N MET A 1 1.35 92.18 -16.11
CA MET A 1 2.12 92.31 -17.35
C MET A 1 3.59 92.08 -17.04
N SER A 2 4.23 91.14 -17.73
CA SER A 2 5.66 91.18 -18.14
C SER A 2 6.72 91.12 -17.02
N ALA A 3 7.91 90.53 -17.12
CA ALA A 3 8.63 89.79 -18.14
C ALA A 3 9.79 89.03 -17.45
N GLN A 4 10.39 88.12 -18.23
CA GLN A 4 11.61 87.34 -17.97
C GLN A 4 12.81 88.17 -17.47
N THR A 5 13.82 87.53 -16.85
CA THR A 5 15.19 87.39 -17.43
C THR A 5 16.05 86.42 -16.59
N VAL A 6 16.86 85.64 -17.31
CA VAL A 6 17.79 84.56 -16.91
C VAL A 6 19.10 85.09 -16.32
N ALA A 7 19.73 84.34 -15.41
CA ALA A 7 21.18 84.43 -15.18
C ALA A 7 21.79 83.02 -14.93
N ARG A 8 22.76 82.64 -15.78
CA ARG A 8 23.63 81.46 -15.66
C ARG A 8 24.80 81.74 -14.70
N ARG A 9 25.23 80.74 -13.91
CA ARG A 9 26.66 80.56 -13.58
C ARG A 9 27.05 79.15 -13.10
N ARG A 10 27.96 78.56 -13.90
CA ARG A 10 29.11 77.66 -13.64
C ARG A 10 28.98 76.36 -12.81
N LYS A 11 29.42 75.28 -13.48
CA LYS A 11 29.67 73.92 -13.02
C LYS A 11 30.88 73.84 -12.05
N SER A 12 30.76 73.00 -11.02
CA SER A 12 31.87 72.35 -10.32
C SER A 12 31.59 70.84 -10.27
N ALA A 13 32.63 70.03 -10.48
CA ALA A 13 32.57 68.58 -10.64
C ALA A 13 32.26 67.86 -9.32
N PRO A 14 31.50 66.75 -9.31
CA PRO A 14 31.28 65.97 -8.11
C PRO A 14 32.41 64.95 -7.89
N VAL A 15 32.85 64.89 -6.64
CA VAL A 15 33.82 63.97 -6.03
C VAL A 15 33.35 62.52 -6.22
N LYS A 16 34.25 61.64 -6.68
CA LYS A 16 34.02 60.18 -6.70
C LYS A 16 33.97 59.68 -5.26
N GLN A 17 32.79 59.31 -4.76
CA GLN A 17 32.65 58.40 -3.63
C GLN A 17 32.75 56.97 -4.18
N GLU A 18 33.77 56.23 -3.76
CA GLU A 18 33.84 54.78 -3.93
C GLU A 18 32.68 54.16 -3.15
N VAL A 19 31.65 53.74 -3.87
CA VAL A 19 30.62 52.86 -3.32
C VAL A 19 31.21 51.45 -3.39
N VAL A 20 31.61 50.93 -2.23
CA VAL A 20 31.88 49.51 -2.04
C VAL A 20 30.64 48.76 -2.51
N ALA A 21 30.76 48.03 -3.62
CA ALA A 21 29.72 47.15 -4.09
C ALA A 21 29.47 46.08 -3.00
N LEU A 22 28.37 46.24 -2.27
CA LEU A 22 27.80 45.14 -1.49
C LEU A 22 27.51 44.03 -2.50
N ALA A 23 28.26 42.93 -2.38
CA ALA A 23 28.00 41.72 -3.13
C ALA A 23 26.50 41.38 -3.04
N ALA A 24 25.89 41.07 -4.18
CA ALA A 24 24.56 40.51 -4.22
C ALA A 24 24.50 39.32 -3.22
N PRO A 25 23.42 39.17 -2.44
CA PRO A 25 23.31 38.06 -1.52
C PRO A 25 23.47 36.78 -2.34
N GLU A 26 24.49 35.97 -2.02
CA GLU A 26 24.64 34.63 -2.53
C GLU A 26 23.28 33.93 -2.41
N ASN A 27 22.71 33.46 -3.52
CA ASN A 27 21.48 32.68 -3.50
C ASN A 27 21.79 31.37 -2.76
N ILE A 28 21.56 31.37 -1.45
CA ILE A 28 21.59 30.17 -0.62
C ILE A 28 20.40 29.33 -1.07
N VAL A 29 20.64 28.39 -1.99
CA VAL A 29 19.66 27.38 -2.40
C VAL A 29 19.51 26.42 -1.23
N LEU A 30 18.52 26.70 -0.38
CA LEU A 30 18.15 25.81 0.70
C LEU A 30 17.32 24.64 0.13
N PRO A 31 17.70 23.39 0.41
CA PRO A 31 16.98 22.22 -0.09
C PRO A 31 15.54 22.21 0.43
N TYR A 32 14.59 21.89 -0.44
CA TYR A 32 13.18 21.70 -0.10
C TYR A 32 12.69 20.36 -0.67
N ASP A 33 11.57 19.84 -0.13
CA ASP A 33 10.98 18.59 -0.58
C ASP A 33 9.99 18.83 -1.74
N GLU A 34 10.37 18.41 -2.95
CA GLU A 34 9.59 18.60 -4.19
C GLU A 34 8.21 17.89 -4.17
N ASN A 35 8.03 16.86 -3.33
CA ASN A 35 6.77 16.12 -3.22
C ASN A 35 5.86 16.65 -2.10
N LEU A 36 6.26 17.72 -1.41
CA LEU A 36 5.52 18.25 -0.26
C LEU A 36 4.11 18.71 -0.65
N LEU A 37 3.96 19.41 -1.78
CA LEU A 37 2.65 19.90 -2.20
C LEU A 37 1.65 18.78 -2.48
N GLU A 38 2.05 17.75 -3.22
CA GLU A 38 1.15 16.65 -3.59
C GLU A 38 0.78 15.78 -2.39
N ARG A 39 1.71 15.59 -1.45
CA ARG A 39 1.39 14.97 -0.15
C ARG A 39 0.40 15.80 0.63
N CYS A 40 0.60 17.12 0.74
CA CYS A 40 -0.32 17.99 1.46
C CYS A 40 -1.70 18.07 0.79
N ARG A 41 -1.77 18.04 -0.54
CA ARG A 41 -3.05 17.94 -1.28
C ARG A 41 -3.79 16.65 -0.96
N THR A 42 -3.07 15.53 -0.96
CA THR A 42 -3.60 14.21 -0.61
C THR A 42 -4.11 14.20 0.83
N GLN A 43 -3.29 14.65 1.79
CA GLN A 43 -3.67 14.80 3.20
C GLN A 43 -4.92 15.65 3.36
N TRP A 44 -4.99 16.78 2.65
CA TRP A 44 -6.18 17.63 2.64
C TRP A 44 -7.40 16.89 2.10
N GLN A 45 -7.28 16.21 0.94
CA GLN A 45 -8.37 15.44 0.31
C GLN A 45 -8.94 14.37 1.25
N PHE A 46 -8.09 13.63 1.94
CA PHE A 46 -8.51 12.56 2.85
C PHE A 46 -8.87 13.04 4.26
N GLY A 47 -8.55 14.29 4.62
CA GLY A 47 -8.87 14.87 5.92
C GLY A 47 -7.87 14.54 7.03
N ASP A 48 -6.60 14.32 6.66
CA ASP A 48 -5.47 14.20 7.58
C ASP A 48 -5.01 15.60 8.02
N TRP A 49 -5.78 16.19 8.94
CA TRP A 49 -5.58 17.56 9.39
C TRP A 49 -4.37 17.72 10.32
N GLN A 50 -4.03 16.66 11.07
CA GLN A 50 -2.92 16.63 12.00
C GLN A 50 -1.59 16.75 11.24
N SER A 51 -1.41 15.97 10.17
CA SER A 51 -0.20 16.07 9.35
C SER A 51 -0.05 17.44 8.68
N LEU A 52 -1.16 18.06 8.26
CA LEU A 52 -1.14 19.41 7.70
C LEU A 52 -0.82 20.49 8.75
N ALA A 53 -1.26 20.30 9.99
CA ALA A 53 -0.99 21.24 11.07
C ALA A 53 0.46 21.19 11.58
N LEU A 54 1.21 20.12 11.27
CA LEU A 54 2.63 19.98 11.58
C LEU A 54 3.54 20.73 10.59
N LEU A 55 3.01 21.26 9.49
CA LEU A 55 3.78 22.09 8.58
C LEU A 55 4.18 23.39 9.29
N ASP A 56 5.48 23.64 9.38
CA ASP A 56 6.02 24.90 9.89
C ASP A 56 6.46 25.83 8.76
N ARG A 57 6.70 27.09 9.10
CA ARG A 57 7.12 28.11 8.15
C ARG A 57 8.48 27.79 7.52
N GLU A 58 9.41 27.27 8.31
CA GLU A 58 10.79 27.00 7.87
C GLU A 58 10.82 25.94 6.77
N THR A 59 9.98 24.92 6.90
CA THR A 59 9.83 23.83 5.93
C THR A 59 9.26 24.31 4.61
N ILE A 60 8.33 25.27 4.62
CA ILE A 60 7.59 25.67 3.41
C ILE A 60 8.09 26.96 2.75
N GLN A 61 8.81 27.84 3.47
CA GLN A 61 9.12 29.19 2.97
C GLN A 61 10.02 29.23 1.71
N HIS A 62 10.80 28.18 1.49
CA HIS A 62 11.70 28.02 0.35
C HIS A 62 11.08 27.22 -0.81
N HIS A 63 9.87 26.67 -0.63
CA HIS A 63 9.20 25.86 -1.65
C HIS A 63 8.58 26.76 -2.73
N PRO A 64 8.63 26.40 -4.03
CA PRO A 64 8.03 27.19 -5.12
C PRO A 64 6.52 27.42 -4.92
N ASP A 65 5.78 26.38 -4.53
CA ASP A 65 4.36 26.47 -4.16
C ASP A 65 4.06 26.85 -2.69
N ARG A 66 4.99 27.55 -2.01
CA ARG A 66 4.85 27.95 -0.59
C ARG A 66 3.50 28.60 -0.24
N ALA A 67 2.93 29.38 -1.16
CA ALA A 67 1.63 30.02 -0.97
C ALA A 67 0.46 29.01 -0.85
N LYS A 68 0.49 27.93 -1.65
CA LYS A 68 -0.50 26.85 -1.58
C LYS A 68 -0.27 25.96 -0.36
N LEU A 69 0.98 25.68 -0.03
CA LEU A 69 1.35 24.93 1.18
C LEU A 69 0.90 25.65 2.44
N ALA A 70 1.13 26.97 2.53
CA ALA A 70 0.63 27.80 3.63
C ALA A 70 -0.90 27.74 3.72
N LEU A 71 -1.61 27.76 2.58
CA LEU A 71 -3.07 27.63 2.59
C LEU A 71 -3.55 26.26 3.08
N LEU A 72 -2.86 25.17 2.73
CA LEU A 72 -3.18 23.82 3.21
C LEU A 72 -2.84 23.64 4.70
N ALA A 73 -1.70 24.20 5.15
CA ALA A 73 -1.32 24.26 6.56
C ALA A 73 -2.36 25.03 7.38
N ALA A 74 -2.84 26.18 6.87
CA ALA A 74 -3.92 26.93 7.47
C ALA A 74 -5.21 26.11 7.61
N ALA A 75 -5.57 25.35 6.57
CA ALA A 75 -6.73 24.47 6.60
C ALA A 75 -6.59 23.38 7.68
N GLY A 76 -5.42 22.73 7.79
CA GLY A 76 -5.09 21.78 8.85
C GLY A 76 -5.21 22.40 10.24
N ALA A 77 -4.51 23.51 10.47
CA ALA A 77 -4.53 24.26 11.73
C ALA A 77 -5.95 24.65 12.15
N PHE A 78 -6.80 25.05 11.21
CA PHE A 78 -8.20 25.40 11.48
C PHE A 78 -9.03 24.18 11.93
N GLN A 79 -8.83 23.01 11.32
CA GLN A 79 -9.58 21.79 11.63
C GLN A 79 -9.15 21.12 12.94
N VAL A 80 -7.89 21.29 13.35
CA VAL A 80 -7.39 20.83 14.67
C VAL A 80 -7.69 21.80 15.80
N GLY A 81 -8.21 23.00 15.50
CA GLY A 81 -8.65 23.99 16.49
C GLY A 81 -7.63 25.10 16.81
N SER A 82 -6.47 25.11 16.16
CA SER A 82 -5.40 26.11 16.33
C SER A 82 -5.66 27.37 15.50
N ARG A 83 -6.60 28.21 15.96
CA ARG A 83 -7.08 29.41 15.23
C ARG A 83 -5.99 30.44 14.97
N GLU A 84 -5.11 30.64 15.94
CA GLU A 84 -4.01 31.62 15.87
C GLU A 84 -3.02 31.22 14.78
N LEU A 85 -2.62 29.95 14.76
CA LEU A 85 -1.73 29.38 13.74
C LEU A 85 -2.39 29.43 12.35
N ALA A 86 -3.69 29.11 12.25
CA ALA A 86 -4.42 29.20 11.00
C ALA A 86 -4.42 30.63 10.43
N ARG A 87 -4.62 31.66 11.27
CA ARG A 87 -4.55 33.07 10.85
C ARG A 87 -3.15 33.45 10.35
N GLN A 88 -2.10 32.99 11.03
CA GLN A 88 -0.72 33.23 10.60
C GLN A 88 -0.45 32.64 9.22
N PHE A 89 -0.86 31.39 8.99
CA PHE A 89 -0.68 30.75 7.68
C PHE A 89 -1.57 31.33 6.57
N ILE A 90 -2.78 31.81 6.88
CA ILE A 90 -3.60 32.56 5.90
C ILE A 90 -2.90 33.85 5.49
N GLN A 91 -2.32 34.58 6.45
CA GLN A 91 -1.58 35.79 6.16
C GLN A 91 -0.34 35.47 5.31
N LEU A 92 0.41 34.43 5.65
CA LEU A 92 1.54 33.95 4.84
C LEU A 92 1.13 33.54 3.42
N ALA A 93 0.03 32.80 3.27
CA ALA A 93 -0.50 32.42 1.96
C ALA A 93 -0.83 33.66 1.11
N LYS A 94 -1.41 34.69 1.73
CA LYS A 94 -1.72 35.97 1.06
C LYS A 94 -0.46 36.74 0.69
N ASP A 95 0.48 36.87 1.61
CA ASP A 95 1.75 37.60 1.41
C ASP A 95 2.62 36.91 0.34
N TRP A 96 2.53 35.58 0.24
CA TRP A 96 3.20 34.79 -0.80
C TRP A 96 2.42 34.69 -2.11
N GLY A 97 1.32 35.43 -2.27
CA GLY A 97 0.63 35.59 -3.54
C GLY A 97 -0.43 34.54 -3.86
N CYS A 98 -0.99 33.83 -2.88
CA CYS A 98 -2.11 32.91 -3.11
C CYS A 98 -3.35 33.67 -3.60
N GLY A 99 -3.94 33.22 -4.71
CA GLY A 99 -5.13 33.86 -5.27
C GLY A 99 -6.33 33.81 -4.32
N ASN A 100 -7.01 34.95 -4.13
CA ASN A 100 -8.17 35.10 -3.25
C ASN A 100 -9.28 34.05 -3.52
N LYS A 101 -9.49 33.70 -4.80
CA LYS A 101 -10.48 32.69 -5.20
C LYS A 101 -10.14 31.29 -4.67
N LEU A 102 -8.86 30.92 -4.65
CA LEU A 102 -8.41 29.62 -4.12
C LEU A 102 -8.51 29.59 -2.59
N MET A 103 -8.12 30.68 -1.93
CA MET A 103 -8.25 30.79 -0.47
C MET A 103 -9.72 30.64 -0.03
N LEU A 104 -10.64 31.37 -0.68
CA LEU A 104 -12.07 31.27 -0.38
C LEU A 104 -12.61 29.85 -0.57
N LYS A 105 -12.20 29.15 -1.64
CA LYS A 105 -12.62 27.77 -1.89
C LYS A 105 -12.17 26.81 -0.79
N ILE A 106 -10.90 26.86 -0.40
CA ILE A 106 -10.33 25.96 0.62
C ILE A 106 -10.94 26.26 2.00
N LEU A 107 -11.11 27.54 2.35
CA LEU A 107 -11.72 27.92 3.63
C LEU A 107 -13.21 27.54 3.68
N ALA A 108 -13.97 27.78 2.60
CA ALA A 108 -15.37 27.37 2.50
C ALA A 108 -15.50 25.83 2.56
N ALA A 109 -14.61 25.10 1.90
CA ALA A 109 -14.53 23.65 2.03
C ALA A 109 -14.29 23.20 3.48
N GLY A 110 -13.44 23.91 4.22
CA GLY A 110 -13.23 23.69 5.65
C GLY A 110 -14.50 23.87 6.49
N VAL A 111 -15.33 24.87 6.18
CA VAL A 111 -16.64 25.08 6.85
C VAL A 111 -17.57 23.90 6.60
N HIS A 112 -17.65 23.42 5.36
CA HIS A 112 -18.41 22.22 5.02
C HIS A 112 -17.90 20.99 5.77
N ASN A 113 -16.58 20.82 5.95
CA ASN A 113 -16.03 19.73 6.76
C ASN A 113 -16.51 19.81 8.22
N SER A 114 -16.43 20.99 8.84
CA SER A 114 -16.88 21.20 10.21
C SER A 114 -18.39 20.99 10.39
N LEU A 115 -19.21 21.44 9.43
CA LEU A 115 -20.65 21.16 9.40
C LEU A 115 -20.95 19.66 9.23
N GLY A 116 -20.14 18.95 8.44
CA GLY A 116 -20.22 17.51 8.28
C GLY A 116 -19.96 16.76 9.58
N ARG A 117 -18.89 17.13 10.30
CA ARG A 117 -18.55 16.57 11.62
C ARG A 117 -19.64 16.86 12.66
N ALA A 118 -20.15 18.08 12.71
CA ALA A 118 -21.24 18.45 13.62
C ALA A 118 -22.53 17.66 13.34
N ALA A 119 -22.88 17.47 12.06
CA ALA A 119 -24.02 16.66 11.65
C ALA A 119 -23.83 15.17 12.01
N ALA A 120 -22.61 14.64 11.89
CA ALA A 120 -22.29 13.27 12.28
C ALA A 120 -22.45 13.06 13.79
N GLN A 121 -21.94 13.99 14.62
CA GLN A 121 -22.11 13.95 16.07
C GLN A 121 -23.58 14.09 16.50
N SER A 122 -24.36 14.87 15.75
CA SER A 122 -25.81 15.04 15.96
C SER A 122 -26.64 13.84 15.48
N GLY A 123 -26.01 12.75 15.02
CA GLY A 123 -26.70 11.55 14.56
C GLY A 123 -27.38 11.70 13.19
N ASN A 124 -26.99 12.68 12.38
CA ASN A 124 -27.54 12.92 11.03
C ASN A 124 -26.47 12.65 9.93
N PRO A 125 -26.22 11.38 9.61
CA PRO A 125 -25.14 10.98 8.69
C PRO A 125 -25.41 11.33 7.24
N VAL A 126 -26.68 11.42 6.82
CA VAL A 126 -27.06 11.86 5.46
C VAL A 126 -26.63 13.31 5.26
N ARG A 127 -26.91 14.16 6.25
CA ARG A 127 -26.48 15.56 6.23
C ARG A 127 -24.96 15.67 6.32
N ALA A 128 -24.31 14.82 7.11
CA ALA A 128 -22.85 14.75 7.20
C ALA A 128 -22.21 14.44 5.84
N LEU A 129 -22.68 13.39 5.16
CA LEU A 129 -22.17 12.96 3.85
C LEU A 129 -22.27 14.08 2.80
N ARG A 130 -23.43 14.76 2.73
CA ARG A 130 -23.62 15.89 1.81
C ARG A 130 -22.60 17.01 2.08
N HIS A 131 -22.39 17.36 3.34
CA HIS A 131 -21.41 18.37 3.70
C HIS A 131 -19.97 17.94 3.37
N PHE A 132 -19.60 16.66 3.51
CA PHE A 132 -18.29 16.18 3.09
C PHE A 132 -18.11 16.19 1.56
N GLU A 133 -19.16 15.83 0.80
CA GLU A 133 -19.14 15.93 -0.67
C GLU A 133 -18.95 17.38 -1.14
N ASP A 134 -19.73 18.31 -0.58
CA ASP A 134 -19.61 19.74 -0.87
C ASP A 134 -18.19 20.27 -0.57
N SER A 135 -17.60 19.82 0.54
CA SER A 135 -16.24 20.18 0.94
C SER A 135 -15.21 19.75 -0.11
N ILE A 136 -15.31 18.54 -0.63
CA ILE A 136 -14.37 18.03 -1.65
C ILE A 136 -14.58 18.74 -2.98
N ARG A 137 -15.84 18.89 -3.40
CA ARG A 137 -16.19 19.54 -4.67
C ARG A 137 -15.68 20.99 -4.73
N LEU A 138 -15.71 21.71 -3.61
CA LEU A 138 -15.24 23.09 -3.52
C LEU A 138 -13.71 23.22 -3.59
N GLY A 139 -12.97 22.36 -2.88
CA GLY A 139 -11.51 22.48 -2.78
C GLY A 139 -10.71 21.69 -3.82
N SER A 140 -11.28 20.62 -4.38
CA SER A 140 -10.66 19.81 -5.43
C SER A 140 -11.73 19.20 -6.35
N PRO A 141 -12.24 19.95 -7.35
CA PRO A 141 -13.17 19.42 -8.34
C PRO A 141 -12.44 18.45 -9.26
N SER A 142 -12.39 17.16 -8.88
CA SER A 142 -11.86 16.06 -9.68
C SER A 142 -12.97 15.07 -10.06
N ALA A 143 -12.71 14.23 -11.08
CA ALA A 143 -13.65 13.22 -11.57
C ALA A 143 -14.07 12.20 -10.50
N ASP A 144 -13.24 11.98 -9.48
CA ASP A 144 -13.43 10.97 -8.43
C ASP A 144 -14.01 11.53 -7.12
N THR A 145 -14.86 12.54 -7.22
CA THR A 145 -15.50 13.19 -6.04
C THR A 145 -16.16 12.17 -5.11
N ARG A 146 -16.74 11.09 -5.65
CA ARG A 146 -17.45 10.06 -4.88
C ARG A 146 -16.51 9.19 -4.02
N LEU A 147 -15.38 8.75 -4.56
CA LEU A 147 -14.41 7.90 -3.85
C LEU A 147 -13.70 8.68 -2.75
N ILE A 148 -13.29 9.92 -3.04
CA ILE A 148 -12.67 10.81 -2.06
C ILE A 148 -13.69 11.13 -0.94
N THR A 149 -14.97 11.29 -1.28
CA THR A 149 -16.03 11.52 -0.27
C THR A 149 -16.19 10.33 0.66
N GLN A 150 -16.14 9.10 0.15
CA GLN A 150 -16.21 7.91 0.98
C GLN A 150 -15.01 7.79 1.91
N ALA A 151 -13.79 8.01 1.39
CA ALA A 151 -12.57 7.94 2.19
C ALA A 151 -12.52 9.05 3.25
N ARG A 152 -12.82 10.30 2.90
CA ARG A 152 -12.92 11.42 3.86
C ARG A 152 -14.00 11.15 4.89
N THR A 153 -15.15 10.62 4.51
CA THR A 153 -16.21 10.29 5.46
C THR A 153 -15.74 9.22 6.45
N GLY A 154 -15.10 8.14 5.98
CA GLY A 154 -14.52 7.11 6.84
C GLY A 154 -13.52 7.70 7.84
N GLU A 155 -12.60 8.54 7.36
CA GLU A 155 -11.60 9.21 8.18
C GLU A 155 -12.23 10.15 9.23
N GLN A 156 -13.15 11.03 8.83
CA GLN A 156 -13.80 11.97 9.76
C GLN A 156 -14.69 11.24 10.79
N PHE A 157 -15.35 10.15 10.42
CA PHE A 157 -16.12 9.33 11.38
C PHE A 157 -15.21 8.57 12.35
N SER A 158 -14.05 8.09 11.87
CA SER A 158 -13.02 7.46 12.70
C SER A 158 -12.47 8.43 13.74
N GLN A 159 -12.08 9.64 13.32
CA GLN A 159 -11.59 10.71 14.21
C GLN A 159 -12.63 11.17 15.24
N LEU A 160 -13.93 10.92 14.99
CA LEU A 160 -15.02 11.22 15.91
C LEU A 160 -15.41 10.03 16.80
N GLY A 161 -14.80 8.85 16.63
CA GLY A 161 -15.19 7.63 17.34
C GLY A 161 -16.58 7.10 16.96
N LEU A 162 -17.08 7.45 15.76
CA LEU A 162 -18.45 7.14 15.31
C LEU A 162 -18.51 5.99 14.29
N THR A 163 -17.41 5.26 14.11
CA THR A 163 -17.23 4.18 13.12
C THR A 163 -18.32 3.09 13.21
N ALA A 164 -18.74 2.73 14.43
CA ALA A 164 -19.81 1.75 14.65
C ALA A 164 -21.21 2.21 14.18
N LYS A 165 -21.51 3.51 14.27
CA LYS A 165 -22.81 4.08 13.85
C LYS A 165 -22.88 4.30 12.33
N PHE A 166 -21.75 4.51 11.68
CA PHE A 166 -21.67 4.65 10.23
C PHE A 166 -21.95 3.34 9.50
N GLY A 167 -21.46 2.22 10.02
CA GLY A 167 -21.72 0.88 9.47
C GLY A 167 -23.21 0.53 9.38
N ALA A 168 -24.03 1.02 10.31
CA ALA A 168 -25.47 0.78 10.33
C ALA A 168 -26.27 1.67 9.33
N LEU A 169 -25.74 2.84 8.96
CA LEU A 169 -26.42 3.79 8.06
C LEU A 169 -25.97 3.69 6.60
N ALA A 170 -24.75 3.20 6.35
CA ALA A 170 -24.34 2.76 5.02
C ALA A 170 -25.24 1.63 4.46
N GLN A 171 -25.99 0.94 5.33
CA GLN A 171 -26.96 -0.09 4.97
C GLN A 171 -28.35 0.46 4.57
N SER A 172 -28.73 1.70 4.93
CA SER A 172 -30.15 2.14 4.85
C SER A 172 -30.51 3.13 3.74
N ARG A 173 -29.55 3.63 2.95
CA ARG A 173 -29.86 4.43 1.74
C ARG A 173 -29.11 3.92 0.53
N ALA A 174 -29.68 2.87 -0.06
CA ALA A 174 -29.58 2.44 -1.45
C ALA A 174 -28.26 2.81 -2.16
N ALA A 175 -27.17 2.13 -1.78
CA ALA A 175 -26.28 1.60 -2.80
C ALA A 175 -27.04 0.47 -3.51
N PRO A 176 -26.98 0.35 -4.85
CA PRO A 176 -27.52 -0.82 -5.53
C PRO A 176 -26.78 -2.04 -4.98
N ALA A 177 -27.52 -2.87 -4.24
CA ALA A 177 -27.20 -4.23 -3.84
C ALA A 177 -25.69 -4.57 -3.66
N MET A 178 -25.15 -4.30 -2.46
CA MET A 178 -24.17 -5.22 -1.85
C MET A 178 -24.87 -6.52 -1.40
N ARG A 179 -25.72 -7.11 -2.25
CA ARG A 179 -26.35 -8.42 -2.04
C ARG A 179 -25.61 -9.56 -2.71
N ASP A 180 -24.51 -9.28 -3.43
CA ASP A 180 -23.72 -10.31 -4.12
C ASP A 180 -22.22 -10.28 -3.76
N ILE A 181 -21.89 -9.97 -2.49
CA ILE A 181 -20.69 -10.59 -1.91
C ILE A 181 -21.22 -11.92 -1.36
N PRO A 182 -20.92 -13.07 -2.00
CA PRO A 182 -21.23 -14.36 -1.39
C PRO A 182 -20.65 -14.32 0.02
N ALA A 183 -21.41 -14.85 0.99
CA ALA A 183 -20.89 -15.15 2.32
C ALA A 183 -19.42 -15.59 2.20
N PRO A 184 -18.51 -15.05 3.04
CA PRO A 184 -17.08 -15.27 2.85
C PRO A 184 -16.89 -16.77 2.63
N TYR A 185 -16.29 -17.06 1.49
CA TYR A 185 -15.91 -18.37 0.99
C TYR A 185 -15.91 -19.37 2.12
N LYS A 186 -16.79 -20.40 2.05
CA LYS A 186 -16.88 -21.46 3.06
C LYS A 186 -15.46 -21.73 3.52
N SER A 187 -15.16 -21.40 4.77
CA SER A 187 -13.91 -21.82 5.39
C SER A 187 -13.97 -23.33 5.36
N SER A 188 -13.39 -23.93 4.32
CA SER A 188 -13.20 -25.37 4.27
C SER A 188 -12.14 -25.66 5.32
N GLY A 189 -12.61 -25.92 6.54
CA GLY A 189 -11.85 -26.59 7.57
C GLY A 189 -10.71 -25.78 8.18
N ALA A 190 -11.03 -24.87 9.08
CA ALA A 190 -10.23 -24.73 10.29
C ALA A 190 -11.16 -24.52 11.49
N ALA A 191 -11.99 -25.52 11.78
CA ALA A 191 -12.50 -25.77 13.13
C ALA A 191 -11.35 -26.30 14.03
N GLY A 192 -10.16 -25.73 13.87
CA GLY A 192 -8.96 -25.99 14.64
C GLY A 192 -8.75 -24.85 15.63
N LYS A 193 -8.16 -25.17 16.78
CA LYS A 193 -7.73 -24.16 17.75
C LYS A 193 -6.77 -23.19 17.05
N ALA A 194 -6.99 -21.88 17.23
CA ALA A 194 -6.10 -20.86 16.68
C ALA A 194 -4.64 -21.17 17.08
N PRO A 195 -3.68 -21.10 16.13
CA PRO A 195 -2.29 -21.50 16.38
C PRO A 195 -1.57 -20.56 17.36
N ILE A 196 -2.12 -19.37 17.61
CA ILE A 196 -1.57 -18.36 18.52
C ILE A 196 -2.67 -17.73 19.38
N SER A 197 -2.35 -17.38 20.62
CA SER A 197 -3.26 -16.62 21.50
C SER A 197 -3.12 -15.13 21.24
N VAL A 198 -4.07 -14.56 20.50
CA VAL A 198 -4.09 -13.12 20.18
C VAL A 198 -4.21 -12.26 21.45
N GLU A 199 -5.04 -12.68 22.41
CA GLU A 199 -5.22 -11.99 23.69
C GLU A 199 -3.93 -11.93 24.49
N ALA A 200 -3.21 -13.06 24.62
CA ALA A 200 -1.93 -13.09 25.33
C ALA A 200 -0.83 -12.32 24.57
N PHE A 201 -0.86 -12.32 23.24
CA PHE A 201 0.12 -11.58 22.43
C PHE A 201 0.05 -10.07 22.66
N TYR A 202 -1.16 -9.51 22.71
CA TYR A 202 -1.40 -8.08 22.91
C TYR A 202 -1.54 -7.66 24.38
N SER A 203 -1.48 -8.60 25.32
CA SER A 203 -1.51 -8.31 26.76
C SER A 203 -0.32 -7.45 27.19
N GLU A 204 -0.58 -6.53 28.12
CA GLU A 204 0.45 -5.71 28.78
C GLU A 204 1.14 -6.44 29.95
N ARG A 205 0.64 -7.62 30.34
CA ARG A 205 1.25 -8.40 31.43
C ARG A 205 2.58 -8.98 30.97
N GLU A 206 3.60 -8.81 31.80
CA GLU A 206 4.94 -9.33 31.56
C GLU A 206 4.88 -10.85 31.36
N GLY A 207 5.50 -11.34 30.28
CA GLY A 207 5.54 -12.77 29.93
C GLY A 207 4.36 -13.30 29.10
N ASP A 208 3.21 -12.62 29.03
CA ASP A 208 2.05 -13.13 28.27
C ASP A 208 2.35 -13.26 26.77
N ARG A 209 3.03 -12.26 26.19
CA ARG A 209 3.43 -12.32 24.76
C ARG A 209 4.41 -13.46 24.48
N ALA A 210 5.39 -13.64 25.37
CA ALA A 210 6.33 -14.75 25.27
C ALA A 210 5.61 -16.10 25.38
N ALA A 211 4.64 -16.23 26.29
CA ALA A 211 3.79 -17.42 26.42
C ALA A 211 2.97 -17.69 25.15
N SER A 212 2.44 -16.64 24.50
CA SER A 212 1.73 -16.78 23.22
C SER A 212 2.65 -17.33 22.11
N LEU A 213 3.87 -16.81 22.00
CA LEU A 213 4.87 -17.27 21.04
C LEU A 213 5.37 -18.69 21.34
N MET A 214 5.54 -19.04 22.62
CA MET A 214 5.84 -20.42 23.03
C MET A 214 4.70 -21.38 22.66
N GLY A 215 3.45 -20.97 22.86
CA GLY A 215 2.28 -21.73 22.45
C GLY A 215 2.25 -22.01 20.94
N LEU A 216 2.60 -21.01 20.13
CA LEU A 216 2.77 -21.19 18.69
C LEU A 216 3.90 -22.16 18.36
N ARG A 217 5.05 -22.09 19.05
CA ARG A 217 6.16 -23.04 18.86
C ARG A 217 5.75 -24.48 19.16
N GLU A 218 4.99 -24.72 20.24
CA GLU A 218 4.47 -26.05 20.57
C GLU A 218 3.45 -26.54 19.53
N PHE A 219 2.60 -25.64 19.03
CA PHE A 219 1.68 -25.96 17.93
C PHE A 219 2.46 -26.42 16.69
N LEU A 220 3.51 -25.69 16.32
CA LEU A 220 4.37 -25.98 15.16
C LEU A 220 5.08 -27.33 15.28
N ARG A 221 5.47 -27.77 16.49
CA ARG A 221 6.06 -29.11 16.71
C ARG A 221 5.09 -30.25 16.35
N GLY A 222 3.78 -29.98 16.38
CA GLY A 222 2.75 -30.94 15.97
C GLY A 222 2.54 -31.02 14.45
N CYS A 223 3.07 -30.08 13.67
CA CYS A 223 2.80 -29.97 12.23
C CYS A 223 3.71 -30.85 11.36
N ALA A 224 4.90 -31.24 11.82
CA ALA A 224 5.83 -32.09 11.07
C ALA A 224 6.75 -32.90 11.99
N ALA A 225 7.31 -34.00 11.46
CA ALA A 225 8.17 -34.90 12.23
C ALA A 225 9.56 -34.29 12.50
N ALA A 226 9.83 -34.05 13.79
CA ALA A 226 11.14 -34.02 14.44
C ALA A 226 12.29 -33.25 13.74
N GLN A 227 12.23 -31.92 13.83
CA GLN A 227 13.43 -31.08 13.90
C GLN A 227 13.35 -30.16 15.11
N GLU A 228 14.50 -29.78 15.67
CA GLU A 228 14.57 -28.67 16.61
C GLU A 228 14.09 -27.40 15.91
N LEU A 229 12.89 -26.94 16.27
CA LEU A 229 12.37 -25.68 15.74
C LEU A 229 13.13 -24.50 16.36
N PRO A 230 13.48 -23.47 15.56
CA PRO A 230 14.00 -22.22 16.09
C PRO A 230 13.09 -21.60 17.15
N GLU A 231 13.63 -20.64 17.90
CA GLU A 231 12.80 -19.81 18.75
C GLU A 231 11.82 -18.98 17.91
N MET A 232 10.64 -18.71 18.49
CA MET A 232 9.68 -17.81 17.87
C MET A 232 10.00 -16.38 18.25
N ALA A 233 10.06 -15.51 17.26
CA ALA A 233 10.21 -14.07 17.40
C ALA A 233 8.99 -13.37 16.80
N TRP A 234 8.95 -12.04 16.95
CA TRP A 234 7.92 -11.23 16.33
C TRP A 234 8.49 -9.90 15.83
N VAL A 235 7.83 -9.34 14.82
CA VAL A 235 8.14 -8.02 14.25
C VAL A 235 6.85 -7.23 14.06
N ALA A 236 6.93 -5.91 14.23
CA ALA A 236 5.88 -4.99 13.84
C ALA A 236 6.32 -4.15 12.64
N VAL A 237 5.40 -3.96 11.70
CA VAL A 237 5.57 -3.07 10.54
C VAL A 237 4.40 -2.11 10.45
N ALA A 238 4.58 -0.97 9.79
CA ALA A 238 3.51 -0.02 9.58
C ALA A 238 3.22 0.18 8.09
N HIS A 239 1.95 0.30 7.75
CA HIS A 239 1.53 0.84 6.45
C HIS A 239 0.49 1.94 6.69
N ARG A 240 0.78 3.17 6.24
CA ARG A 240 -0.07 4.34 6.45
C ARG A 240 -0.48 4.52 7.93
N ASN A 241 0.50 4.44 8.83
CA ASN A 241 0.34 4.55 10.29
C ASN A 241 -0.51 3.45 10.97
N LYS A 242 -0.97 2.43 10.23
CA LYS A 242 -1.58 1.25 10.82
C LYS A 242 -0.51 0.18 11.09
N PRO A 243 -0.35 -0.29 12.34
CA PRO A 243 0.61 -1.34 12.67
C PRO A 243 0.07 -2.73 12.26
N TYR A 244 0.99 -3.62 11.92
CA TYR A 244 0.76 -5.03 11.63
C TYR A 244 1.82 -5.85 12.34
N HIS A 245 1.41 -6.98 12.92
CA HIS A 245 2.29 -7.84 13.72
C HIS A 245 2.47 -9.20 13.05
N PHE A 246 3.70 -9.69 13.08
CA PHE A 246 4.06 -10.98 12.50
C PHE A 246 4.85 -11.78 13.51
N ALA A 247 4.38 -12.98 13.84
CA ALA A 247 5.18 -14.03 14.46
C ALA A 247 5.96 -14.79 13.37
N HIS A 248 7.18 -15.20 13.69
CA HIS A 248 8.07 -15.90 12.76
C HIS A 248 9.18 -16.66 13.49
N PHE A 249 9.93 -17.49 12.79
CA PHE A 249 11.16 -18.08 13.33
C PHE A 249 12.27 -17.03 13.48
N ALA A 250 12.97 -17.05 14.61
CA ALA A 250 14.14 -16.22 14.83
C ALA A 250 15.23 -16.52 13.78
N GLY A 251 15.84 -15.48 13.22
CA GLY A 251 16.85 -15.60 12.17
C GLY A 251 16.29 -15.70 10.75
N ASP A 252 14.97 -15.68 10.56
CA ASP A 252 14.36 -15.65 9.23
C ASP A 252 14.69 -14.34 8.49
N TYR A 253 15.04 -14.46 7.21
CA TYR A 253 15.43 -13.37 6.33
C TYR A 253 14.32 -12.33 6.12
N ILE A 254 13.09 -12.77 5.82
CA ILE A 254 11.99 -11.85 5.47
C ILE A 254 11.64 -10.94 6.67
N PRO A 255 11.37 -11.47 7.87
CA PRO A 255 11.12 -10.67 9.06
C PRO A 255 12.30 -9.78 9.47
N SER A 256 13.53 -10.22 9.23
CA SER A 256 14.73 -9.40 9.48
C SER A 256 14.74 -8.17 8.58
N LYS A 257 14.40 -8.31 7.29
CA LYS A 257 14.22 -7.16 6.38
C LYS A 257 13.03 -6.28 6.74
N MET A 258 11.96 -6.86 7.28
CA MET A 258 10.82 -6.12 7.80
C MET A 258 11.22 -5.27 9.02
N ALA A 259 11.98 -5.85 9.96
CA ALA A 259 12.46 -5.16 11.15
C ALA A 259 13.43 -4.02 10.80
N GLU A 260 14.40 -4.27 9.91
CA GLU A 260 15.35 -3.27 9.42
C GLU A 260 14.66 -2.02 8.85
N LYS A 261 13.57 -2.22 8.10
CA LYS A 261 12.88 -1.14 7.38
C LYS A 261 11.61 -0.64 8.08
N SER A 262 11.15 -1.34 9.12
CA SER A 262 9.84 -1.12 9.77
C SER A 262 8.66 -1.10 8.77
N GLN A 263 8.77 -1.88 7.70
CA GLN A 263 7.84 -1.91 6.56
C GLN A 263 7.62 -3.36 6.12
N PHE A 264 6.52 -3.61 5.41
CA PHE A 264 6.31 -4.89 4.74
C PHE A 264 7.48 -5.21 3.81
N TYR A 265 7.88 -6.49 3.76
CA TYR A 265 8.86 -6.94 2.79
C TYR A 265 8.32 -6.68 1.37
N GLU A 266 9.19 -6.22 0.47
CA GLU A 266 8.82 -5.83 -0.90
C GLU A 266 7.73 -4.75 -1.02
N SER A 267 7.68 -3.82 -0.04
CA SER A 267 6.72 -2.70 -0.04
C SER A 267 6.54 -1.97 -1.40
N PRO A 268 7.59 -1.67 -2.21
CA PRO A 268 7.38 -1.07 -3.52
C PRO A 268 6.55 -1.93 -4.49
N TYR A 269 6.82 -3.24 -4.54
CA TYR A 269 6.09 -4.21 -5.34
C TYR A 269 4.65 -4.38 -4.85
N LEU A 270 4.46 -4.51 -3.53
CA LEU A 270 3.13 -4.55 -2.92
C LEU A 270 2.27 -3.32 -3.23
N ASN A 271 2.87 -2.12 -3.18
CA ASN A 271 2.19 -0.88 -3.55
C ASN A 271 1.90 -0.79 -5.06
N LEU A 272 2.69 -1.44 -5.91
CA LEU A 272 2.40 -1.54 -7.34
C LEU A 272 1.18 -2.45 -7.57
N LEU A 273 1.13 -3.64 -6.95
CA LEU A 273 -0.04 -4.51 -7.01
C LEU A 273 -1.30 -3.84 -6.45
N ALA A 274 -1.17 -3.08 -5.36
CA ALA A 274 -2.29 -2.31 -4.81
C ALA A 274 -2.91 -1.32 -5.80
N ARG A 275 -2.10 -0.74 -6.70
CA ARG A 275 -2.56 0.17 -7.76
C ARG A 275 -3.20 -0.55 -8.94
N LEU A 276 -2.80 -1.80 -9.19
CA LEU A 276 -3.31 -2.65 -10.26
C LEU A 276 -4.55 -3.46 -9.86
N HIS A 277 -4.81 -3.57 -8.55
CA HIS A 277 -5.94 -4.26 -7.98
C HIS A 277 -7.27 -3.57 -8.32
N GLU A 278 -8.32 -4.38 -8.49
CA GLU A 278 -9.69 -3.91 -8.64
C GLU A 278 -10.40 -4.05 -7.28
N PRO A 279 -10.78 -2.93 -6.63
CA PRO A 279 -11.35 -2.97 -5.28
C PRO A 279 -12.54 -3.93 -5.15
N GLY A 280 -12.54 -4.73 -4.07
CA GLY A 280 -13.60 -5.69 -3.77
C GLY A 280 -13.50 -7.02 -4.54
N LYS A 281 -12.52 -7.18 -5.44
CA LYS A 281 -12.23 -8.45 -6.11
C LYS A 281 -11.21 -9.29 -5.34
N LEU A 282 -11.10 -10.55 -5.72
CA LEU A 282 -10.24 -11.54 -5.08
C LEU A 282 -8.78 -11.39 -5.52
N ILE A 283 -7.86 -11.60 -4.59
CA ILE A 283 -6.42 -11.79 -4.85
C ILE A 283 -6.06 -13.23 -4.52
N VAL A 284 -5.34 -13.89 -5.43
CA VAL A 284 -4.69 -15.18 -5.18
C VAL A 284 -3.24 -14.93 -4.79
N ASP A 285 -2.84 -15.43 -3.62
CA ASP A 285 -1.45 -15.41 -3.12
C ASP A 285 -0.91 -16.85 -3.13
N GLY A 286 -0.28 -17.24 -4.24
CA GLY A 286 0.40 -18.53 -4.37
C GLY A 286 1.82 -18.44 -3.82
N GLY A 287 2.12 -19.23 -2.78
CA GLY A 287 3.36 -19.12 -2.02
C GLY A 287 3.26 -18.01 -1.00
N ALA A 288 2.28 -18.14 -0.11
CA ALA A 288 2.00 -17.12 0.89
C ALA A 288 3.07 -17.07 2.00
N ASN A 289 3.86 -18.14 2.18
CA ASN A 289 4.92 -18.27 3.17
C ASN A 289 4.37 -17.88 4.57
N ILE A 290 5.07 -17.02 5.33
CA ILE A 290 4.61 -16.53 6.63
C ILE A 290 3.45 -15.51 6.56
N GLY A 291 2.95 -15.17 5.36
CA GLY A 291 1.80 -14.29 5.16
C GLY A 291 2.11 -12.81 5.00
N ASN A 292 3.36 -12.39 4.70
CA ASN A 292 3.68 -10.98 4.45
C ASN A 292 2.77 -10.33 3.39
N HIS A 293 2.60 -11.00 2.24
CA HIS A 293 1.75 -10.50 1.15
C HIS A 293 0.27 -10.65 1.45
N SER A 294 -0.18 -11.81 1.93
CA SER A 294 -1.56 -12.05 2.37
C SER A 294 -2.05 -11.01 3.39
N VAL A 295 -1.27 -10.70 4.42
CA VAL A 295 -1.62 -9.68 5.43
C VAL A 295 -1.63 -8.28 4.81
N PHE A 296 -0.74 -7.96 3.88
CA PHE A 296 -0.79 -6.68 3.16
C PHE A 296 -2.07 -6.56 2.32
N PHE A 297 -2.38 -7.57 1.51
CA PHE A 297 -3.54 -7.59 0.64
C PHE A 297 -4.85 -7.49 1.43
N ALA A 298 -5.01 -8.28 2.49
CA ALA A 298 -6.22 -8.23 3.31
C ALA A 298 -6.24 -7.03 4.25
N GLY A 299 -5.16 -6.78 4.99
CA GLY A 299 -5.13 -5.80 6.07
C GLY A 299 -4.94 -4.35 5.61
N ALA A 300 -4.09 -4.13 4.60
CA ALA A 300 -3.76 -2.79 4.09
C ALA A 300 -4.62 -2.39 2.89
N MET A 301 -4.93 -3.33 1.99
CA MET A 301 -5.80 -3.05 0.83
C MET A 301 -7.28 -3.34 1.10
N GLY A 302 -7.61 -4.18 2.08
CA GLY A 302 -8.99 -4.61 2.33
C GLY A 302 -9.51 -5.62 1.30
N ALA A 303 -8.62 -6.29 0.57
CA ALA A 303 -8.99 -7.25 -0.46
C ALA A 303 -9.31 -8.63 0.17
N PRO A 304 -10.32 -9.37 -0.32
CA PRO A 304 -10.40 -10.80 -0.06
C PRO A 304 -9.19 -11.52 -0.69
N VAL A 305 -8.64 -12.50 0.03
CA VAL A 305 -7.42 -13.24 -0.35
C VAL A 305 -7.68 -14.74 -0.20
N ILE A 306 -7.28 -15.52 -1.21
CA ILE A 306 -7.05 -16.96 -1.05
C ILE A 306 -5.54 -17.18 -1.11
N ALA A 307 -4.98 -17.70 -0.01
CA ALA A 307 -3.56 -17.88 0.20
C ALA A 307 -3.21 -19.37 0.16
N PHE A 308 -2.26 -19.75 -0.67
CA PHE A 308 -1.80 -21.14 -0.79
C PHE A 308 -0.38 -21.25 -0.23
N GLU A 309 -0.20 -22.12 0.77
CA GLU A 309 1.09 -22.43 1.37
C GLU A 309 1.12 -23.90 1.79
N PRO A 310 1.81 -24.78 1.04
CA PRO A 310 1.84 -26.20 1.34
C PRO A 310 2.79 -26.57 2.49
N GLN A 311 3.79 -25.73 2.82
CA GLN A 311 4.76 -26.06 3.86
C GLN A 311 4.12 -25.95 5.25
N PRO A 312 4.09 -27.03 6.06
CA PRO A 312 3.26 -27.07 7.27
C PRO A 312 3.57 -25.99 8.31
N HIS A 313 4.84 -25.63 8.48
CA HIS A 313 5.25 -24.62 9.45
C HIS A 313 4.88 -23.20 8.98
N ASN A 314 5.14 -22.88 7.70
CA ASN A 314 4.80 -21.61 7.08
C ASN A 314 3.28 -21.43 7.04
N TYR A 315 2.53 -22.49 6.71
CA TYR A 315 1.07 -22.48 6.78
C TYR A 315 0.54 -22.16 8.18
N ALA A 316 1.08 -22.80 9.21
CA ALA A 316 0.70 -22.52 10.60
C ALA A 316 1.10 -21.10 11.05
N ILE A 317 2.26 -20.59 10.60
CA ILE A 317 2.69 -19.21 10.84
C ILE A 317 1.79 -18.20 10.08
N LEU A 318 1.41 -18.49 8.84
CA LEU A 318 0.46 -17.72 8.05
C LEU A 318 -0.87 -17.60 8.80
N LEU A 319 -1.42 -18.71 9.27
CA LEU A 319 -2.65 -18.69 10.08
C LEU A 319 -2.47 -17.84 11.34
N ALA A 320 -1.37 -18.01 12.06
CA ALA A 320 -1.07 -17.20 13.25
C ALA A 320 -1.03 -15.70 12.91
N ASN A 321 -0.40 -15.32 11.80
CA ASN A 321 -0.30 -13.93 11.37
C ASN A 321 -1.64 -13.37 10.86
N VAL A 322 -2.48 -14.19 10.24
CA VAL A 322 -3.87 -13.82 9.91
C VAL A 322 -4.65 -13.50 11.20
N HIS A 323 -4.55 -14.35 12.22
CA HIS A 323 -5.20 -14.15 13.51
C HIS A 323 -4.66 -12.93 14.28
N LEU A 324 -3.34 -12.73 14.33
CA LEU A 324 -2.72 -11.57 14.99
C LEU A 324 -3.18 -10.24 14.41
N ASN A 325 -3.59 -10.22 13.13
CA ASN A 325 -4.06 -9.02 12.44
C ASN A 325 -5.59 -8.96 12.27
N HIS A 326 -6.33 -9.92 12.84
CA HIS A 326 -7.80 -10.02 12.77
C HIS A 326 -8.35 -10.10 11.33
N LEU A 327 -7.71 -10.90 10.49
CA LEU A 327 -8.00 -11.00 9.05
C LEU A 327 -8.72 -12.29 8.64
N GLU A 328 -9.23 -13.07 9.60
CA GLU A 328 -9.87 -14.38 9.38
C GLU A 328 -11.09 -14.32 8.46
N ARG A 329 -11.71 -13.15 8.34
CA ARG A 329 -12.86 -12.92 7.43
C ARG A 329 -12.47 -12.58 6.00
N LEU A 330 -11.21 -12.22 5.78
CA LEU A 330 -10.70 -11.76 4.49
C LEU A 330 -9.70 -12.74 3.87
N VAL A 331 -9.03 -13.57 4.67
CA VAL A 331 -8.02 -14.52 4.21
C VAL A 331 -8.53 -15.95 4.37
N ASP A 332 -8.63 -16.67 3.26
CA ASP A 332 -8.82 -18.12 3.20
C ASP A 332 -7.47 -18.78 2.91
N ALA A 333 -6.84 -19.36 3.93
CA ALA A 333 -5.52 -19.99 3.84
C ALA A 333 -5.64 -21.51 3.63
N ARG A 334 -4.96 -22.04 2.61
CA ARG A 334 -5.03 -23.45 2.20
C ARG A 334 -3.64 -24.10 2.20
N ASP A 335 -3.54 -25.26 2.84
CA ASP A 335 -2.36 -26.11 2.94
C ASP A 335 -2.18 -27.00 1.69
N VAL A 336 -2.21 -26.38 0.52
CA VAL A 336 -2.25 -27.07 -0.77
C VAL A 336 -1.21 -26.47 -1.71
N ALA A 337 -0.44 -27.34 -2.38
CA ALA A 337 0.47 -26.95 -3.45
C ALA A 337 -0.33 -26.74 -4.74
N ILE A 338 0.06 -25.76 -5.55
CA ILE A 338 -0.62 -25.43 -6.80
C ILE A 338 0.24 -25.80 -7.99
N GLY A 339 -0.34 -26.53 -8.95
CA GLY A 339 0.32 -26.97 -10.18
C GLY A 339 -0.65 -27.21 -11.33
N ALA A 340 -0.22 -28.00 -12.30
CA ALA A 340 -0.94 -28.22 -13.56
C ALA A 340 -2.01 -29.31 -13.50
N HIS A 341 -2.03 -30.12 -12.43
CA HIS A 341 -2.95 -31.24 -12.23
C HIS A 341 -3.16 -31.48 -10.73
N THR A 342 -4.19 -32.25 -10.39
CA THR A 342 -4.43 -32.69 -9.00
C THR A 342 -3.63 -33.96 -8.68
N GLY A 343 -3.20 -34.11 -7.43
CA GLY A 343 -2.44 -35.28 -6.99
C GLY A 343 -1.70 -35.05 -5.67
N HIS A 344 -0.52 -35.68 -5.56
CA HIS A 344 0.40 -35.48 -4.45
C HIS A 344 1.78 -35.13 -4.98
N ILE A 345 2.51 -34.28 -4.25
CA ILE A 345 3.86 -33.86 -4.59
C ILE A 345 4.75 -33.95 -3.34
N GLU A 346 6.02 -34.30 -3.54
CA GLU A 346 7.05 -34.17 -2.51
C GLU A 346 7.88 -32.91 -2.78
N LEU A 347 8.10 -32.13 -1.72
CA LEU A 347 8.90 -30.92 -1.74
C LEU A 347 10.11 -31.09 -0.82
N ALA A 348 11.28 -30.63 -1.27
CA ALA A 348 12.52 -30.68 -0.49
C ALA A 348 13.10 -29.28 -0.27
N GLN A 349 13.67 -29.06 0.92
CA GLN A 349 14.31 -27.79 1.25
C GLN A 349 15.56 -27.60 0.37
N VAL A 350 15.67 -26.46 -0.30
CA VAL A 350 16.79 -26.18 -1.22
C VAL A 350 18.00 -25.64 -0.47
N LEU A 351 17.78 -24.92 0.64
CA LEU A 351 18.82 -24.29 1.45
C LEU A 351 18.59 -24.54 2.95
N ALA A 352 19.58 -25.16 3.61
CA ALA A 352 19.57 -25.32 5.07
C ALA A 352 19.50 -23.94 5.76
N GLY A 353 18.53 -23.76 6.66
CA GLY A 353 18.31 -22.49 7.38
C GLY A 353 17.45 -21.46 6.63
N ASN A 354 17.04 -21.72 5.38
CA ASN A 354 16.02 -20.94 4.69
C ASN A 354 14.70 -21.73 4.69
N TYR A 355 13.82 -21.45 5.65
CA TYR A 355 12.56 -22.16 5.85
C TYR A 355 11.46 -21.77 4.82
N GLY A 356 11.74 -20.85 3.90
CA GLY A 356 10.86 -20.53 2.77
C GLY A 356 11.19 -21.28 1.48
N ALA A 357 12.46 -21.66 1.27
CA ALA A 357 12.93 -22.17 -0.02
C ALA A 357 12.79 -23.70 -0.14
N PHE A 358 11.65 -24.15 -0.66
CA PHE A 358 11.38 -25.56 -0.96
C PHE A 358 11.11 -25.75 -2.45
N SER A 359 11.73 -26.74 -3.09
CA SER A 359 11.55 -26.99 -4.52
C SER A 359 11.08 -28.42 -4.80
N ALA A 360 10.34 -28.55 -5.89
CA ALA A 360 9.92 -29.82 -6.49
C ALA A 360 10.88 -30.32 -7.60
N ASP A 361 12.03 -29.66 -7.82
CA ASP A 361 12.95 -30.01 -8.89
C ASP A 361 13.41 -31.48 -8.77
N ALA A 362 13.05 -32.29 -9.76
CA ALA A 362 13.29 -33.74 -9.76
C ALA A 362 14.78 -34.10 -9.76
N ASP A 363 15.64 -33.27 -10.35
CA ASP A 363 17.09 -33.51 -10.37
C ASP A 363 17.72 -33.13 -9.03
N LEU A 364 17.21 -32.09 -8.36
CA LEU A 364 17.57 -31.73 -6.99
C LEU A 364 17.10 -32.79 -5.98
N LEU A 365 15.87 -33.30 -6.15
CA LEU A 365 15.29 -34.38 -5.35
C LEU A 365 16.07 -35.70 -5.51
N LYS A 366 16.50 -36.03 -6.74
CA LYS A 366 17.36 -37.20 -7.00
C LYS A 366 18.76 -37.04 -6.42
N LYS A 367 19.38 -35.87 -6.57
CA LYS A 367 20.72 -35.58 -6.00
C LYS A 367 20.72 -35.63 -4.48
N THR A 368 19.68 -35.09 -3.84
CA THR A 368 19.53 -35.14 -2.37
C THR A 368 19.11 -36.53 -1.88
N ALA A 369 18.33 -37.29 -2.66
CA ALA A 369 17.94 -38.66 -2.32
C ALA A 369 19.14 -39.63 -2.41
N ALA A 370 20.03 -39.42 -3.39
CA ALA A 370 21.23 -40.23 -3.57
C ALA A 370 22.33 -39.95 -2.53
N ALA A 371 22.24 -38.85 -1.78
CA ALA A 371 23.29 -38.37 -0.88
C ALA A 371 22.99 -38.56 0.62
N ASP A 372 21.86 -39.19 0.99
CA ASP A 372 21.38 -39.31 2.39
C ASP A 372 21.57 -38.00 3.18
N SER A 373 21.28 -36.88 2.52
CA SER A 373 21.86 -35.58 2.88
C SER A 373 21.19 -34.87 4.05
N GLY A 374 20.29 -35.54 4.79
CA GLY A 374 19.55 -34.95 5.91
C GLY A 374 18.68 -33.75 5.54
N VAL A 375 18.37 -33.55 4.24
CA VAL A 375 17.58 -32.41 3.75
C VAL A 375 16.10 -32.65 4.06
N PRO A 376 15.42 -31.73 4.78
CA PRO A 376 14.00 -31.88 5.11
C PRO A 376 13.11 -32.02 3.87
N ARG A 377 12.18 -32.97 3.94
CA ARG A 377 11.18 -33.23 2.90
C ARG A 377 9.80 -33.32 3.52
N PHE A 378 8.79 -32.94 2.76
CA PHE A 378 7.40 -33.17 3.13
C PHE A 378 6.54 -33.45 1.89
N GLY A 379 5.51 -34.27 2.09
CA GLY A 379 4.47 -34.50 1.09
C GLY A 379 3.36 -33.45 1.23
N ALA A 380 2.83 -32.99 0.10
CA ALA A 380 1.70 -32.07 0.05
C ALA A 380 0.65 -32.52 -0.96
N THR A 381 -0.61 -32.16 -0.71
CA THR A 381 -1.67 -32.24 -1.72
C THR A 381 -1.36 -31.25 -2.83
N LEU A 382 -1.47 -31.70 -4.07
CA LEU A 382 -1.33 -30.88 -5.27
C LEU A 382 -2.71 -30.65 -5.87
N SER A 383 -3.05 -29.40 -6.18
CA SER A 383 -4.29 -29.02 -6.84
C SER A 383 -4.03 -28.00 -7.95
N THR A 384 -5.09 -27.64 -8.68
CA THR A 384 -5.05 -26.60 -9.72
C THR A 384 -5.81 -25.37 -9.22
N LEU A 385 -5.41 -24.16 -9.63
CA LEU A 385 -6.18 -22.96 -9.26
C LEU A 385 -7.62 -23.05 -9.76
N ASP A 386 -7.84 -23.58 -10.96
CA ASP A 386 -9.17 -23.75 -11.52
C ASP A 386 -10.06 -24.63 -10.62
N ALA A 387 -9.53 -25.74 -10.08
CA ALA A 387 -10.28 -26.61 -9.16
C ALA A 387 -10.58 -25.90 -7.84
N GLU A 388 -9.57 -25.26 -7.26
CA GLU A 388 -9.65 -24.58 -5.97
C GLU A 388 -10.59 -23.35 -5.98
N LEU A 389 -10.73 -22.67 -7.13
CA LEU A 389 -11.49 -21.42 -7.26
C LEU A 389 -12.75 -21.55 -8.13
N THR A 390 -13.30 -22.76 -8.29
CA THR A 390 -14.43 -23.04 -9.19
C THR A 390 -15.60 -22.05 -9.04
N ASP A 391 -15.96 -21.66 -7.82
CA ASP A 391 -17.12 -20.77 -7.55
C ASP A 391 -16.82 -19.27 -7.67
N CYS A 392 -15.57 -18.89 -7.94
CA CYS A 392 -15.15 -17.47 -7.93
C CYS A 392 -14.11 -17.09 -8.98
N ARG A 393 -13.93 -17.91 -10.01
CA ARG A 393 -12.98 -17.63 -11.10
C ARG A 393 -13.13 -16.22 -11.66
N SER A 394 -14.37 -15.80 -11.97
CA SER A 394 -14.69 -14.47 -12.52
C SER A 394 -14.40 -13.28 -11.58
N LYS A 395 -14.10 -13.54 -10.30
CA LYS A 395 -13.83 -12.52 -9.29
C LYS A 395 -12.34 -12.29 -9.04
N VAL A 396 -11.46 -13.11 -9.63
CA VAL A 396 -10.01 -12.97 -9.45
C VAL A 396 -9.53 -11.73 -10.20
N SER A 397 -8.91 -10.80 -9.46
CA SER A 397 -8.32 -9.57 -10.00
C SER A 397 -6.80 -9.65 -10.14
N ILE A 398 -6.15 -10.38 -9.23
CA ILE A 398 -4.70 -10.56 -9.21
C ILE A 398 -4.42 -12.03 -8.91
N ILE A 399 -3.48 -12.61 -9.64
CA ILE A 399 -2.79 -13.85 -9.29
C ILE A 399 -1.32 -13.50 -9.04
N LYS A 400 -0.85 -13.67 -7.81
CA LYS A 400 0.56 -13.62 -7.43
C LYS A 400 1.09 -15.05 -7.29
N LEU A 401 2.18 -15.38 -7.97
CA LEU A 401 2.84 -16.69 -7.91
C LEU A 401 4.32 -16.54 -7.58
N ASP A 402 4.72 -17.24 -6.53
CA ASP A 402 6.06 -17.27 -5.93
C ASP A 402 6.18 -18.65 -5.29
N LEU A 403 6.33 -19.66 -6.15
CA LEU A 403 6.10 -21.07 -5.81
C LEU A 403 7.40 -21.88 -5.94
N GLU A 404 8.54 -21.20 -5.85
CA GLU A 404 9.88 -21.81 -5.83
C GLU A 404 10.12 -22.78 -7.03
N GLY A 405 9.62 -22.37 -8.20
CA GLY A 405 9.82 -23.07 -9.49
C GLY A 405 8.58 -23.74 -10.09
N MET A 406 7.43 -23.70 -9.41
CA MET A 406 6.17 -24.28 -9.88
C MET A 406 5.24 -23.29 -10.59
N GLU A 407 5.71 -22.07 -10.90
CA GLU A 407 4.87 -20.98 -11.38
C GLU A 407 4.22 -21.29 -12.72
N LEU A 408 4.97 -21.84 -13.68
CA LEU A 408 4.42 -22.23 -14.98
C LEU A 408 3.36 -23.32 -14.84
N ALA A 409 3.59 -24.31 -13.96
CA ALA A 409 2.64 -25.38 -13.72
C ALA A 409 1.35 -24.82 -13.09
N ALA A 410 1.47 -23.92 -12.12
CA ALA A 410 0.32 -23.24 -11.52
C ALA A 410 -0.49 -22.43 -12.55
N LEU A 411 0.18 -21.73 -13.48
CA LEU A 411 -0.49 -21.02 -14.59
C LEU A 411 -1.21 -21.99 -15.54
N GLN A 412 -0.62 -23.15 -15.83
CA GLN A 412 -1.27 -24.21 -16.62
C GLN A 412 -2.52 -24.77 -15.93
N GLY A 413 -2.53 -24.81 -14.59
CA GLY A 413 -3.71 -25.15 -13.78
C GLY A 413 -4.70 -23.99 -13.57
N ALA A 414 -4.51 -22.85 -14.20
CA ALA A 414 -5.32 -21.64 -14.01
C ALA A 414 -5.97 -21.13 -15.31
N THR A 415 -5.97 -21.93 -16.38
CA THR A 415 -6.42 -21.50 -17.70
C THR A 415 -7.87 -21.02 -17.73
N GLY A 416 -8.75 -21.61 -16.93
CA GLY A 416 -10.13 -21.19 -16.77
C GLY A 416 -10.21 -19.79 -16.17
N ILE A 417 -9.55 -19.56 -15.02
CA ILE A 417 -9.48 -18.24 -14.38
C ILE A 417 -8.89 -17.18 -15.32
N ILE A 418 -7.78 -17.49 -16.00
CA ILE A 418 -7.11 -16.56 -16.93
C ILE A 418 -8.06 -16.16 -18.06
N THR A 419 -8.86 -17.10 -18.55
CA THR A 419 -9.85 -16.84 -19.62
C THR A 419 -11.05 -16.06 -19.10
N ASP A 420 -11.57 -16.41 -17.91
CA ASP A 420 -12.83 -15.88 -17.38
C ASP A 420 -12.70 -14.47 -16.79
N SER A 421 -11.61 -14.19 -16.07
CA SER A 421 -11.45 -12.91 -15.36
C SER A 421 -10.29 -12.05 -15.85
N MET A 422 -9.41 -12.60 -16.67
CA MET A 422 -8.21 -11.93 -17.20
C MET A 422 -7.50 -11.09 -16.12
N PRO A 423 -7.08 -11.72 -15.00
CA PRO A 423 -6.51 -11.00 -13.86
C PRO A 423 -5.15 -10.40 -14.22
N VAL A 424 -4.69 -9.46 -13.40
CA VAL A 424 -3.26 -9.10 -13.38
C VAL A 424 -2.48 -10.31 -12.88
N ILE A 425 -1.39 -10.67 -13.55
CA ILE A 425 -0.59 -11.85 -13.19
C ILE A 425 0.80 -11.37 -12.80
N ALA A 426 1.24 -11.67 -11.58
CA ALA A 426 2.56 -11.36 -11.08
C ALA A 426 3.29 -12.67 -10.73
N VAL A 427 4.44 -12.91 -11.35
CA VAL A 427 5.10 -14.21 -11.33
C VAL A 427 6.59 -14.04 -11.06
N GLU A 428 7.08 -14.68 -10.02
CA GLU A 428 8.51 -14.77 -9.74
C GLU A 428 9.20 -15.73 -10.73
N CYS A 429 10.37 -15.34 -11.24
CA CYS A 429 11.13 -16.14 -12.19
C CYS A 429 12.63 -16.13 -11.84
N PHE A 430 13.13 -17.24 -11.31
CA PHE A 430 14.55 -17.41 -10.95
C PHE A 430 15.51 -17.40 -12.14
N THR A 431 15.02 -17.78 -13.34
CA THR A 431 15.87 -17.87 -14.53
C THR A 431 15.20 -17.26 -15.75
N ARG A 432 16.04 -16.80 -16.68
CA ARG A 432 15.58 -16.33 -18.00
C ARG A 432 14.79 -17.40 -18.77
N SER A 433 15.13 -18.68 -18.58
CA SER A 433 14.42 -19.80 -19.22
C SER A 433 12.99 -19.94 -18.69
N VAL A 434 12.82 -19.87 -17.37
CA VAL A 434 11.49 -19.90 -16.74
C VAL A 434 10.66 -18.70 -17.21
N PHE A 435 11.23 -17.49 -17.17
CA PHE A 435 10.57 -16.29 -17.68
C PHE A 435 10.11 -16.44 -19.13
N GLN A 436 10.96 -16.97 -20.02
CA GLN A 436 10.61 -17.14 -21.42
C GLN A 436 9.43 -18.10 -21.61
N LYS A 437 9.42 -19.22 -20.89
CA LYS A 437 8.31 -20.19 -20.93
C LYS A 437 7.00 -19.59 -20.39
N VAL A 438 7.06 -18.86 -19.28
CA VAL A 438 5.90 -18.15 -18.70
C VAL A 438 5.37 -17.11 -19.69
N LYS A 439 6.26 -16.33 -20.30
CA LYS A 439 5.90 -15.32 -21.29
C LYS A 439 5.26 -15.94 -22.53
N GLU A 440 5.79 -17.04 -23.05
CA GLU A 440 5.21 -17.77 -24.19
C GLU A 440 3.82 -18.33 -23.86
N PHE A 441 3.66 -18.94 -22.69
CA PHE A 441 2.36 -19.43 -22.24
C PHE A 441 1.33 -18.31 -22.13
N LEU A 442 1.67 -17.21 -21.46
CA LEU A 442 0.76 -16.09 -21.25
C LEU A 442 0.47 -15.31 -22.55
N ALA A 443 1.40 -15.30 -23.52
CA ALA A 443 1.17 -14.68 -24.82
C ALA A 443 0.00 -15.32 -25.59
N ALA A 444 -0.28 -16.62 -25.39
CA ALA A 444 -1.45 -17.29 -25.97
C ALA A 444 -2.80 -16.68 -25.47
N PHE A 445 -2.76 -16.00 -24.33
CA PHE A 445 -3.91 -15.29 -23.73
C PHE A 445 -3.85 -13.77 -23.97
N ASP A 446 -2.99 -13.30 -24.88
CA ASP A 446 -2.73 -11.88 -25.18
C ASP A 446 -2.21 -11.07 -23.99
N TYR A 447 -1.46 -11.72 -23.09
CA TYR A 447 -0.74 -11.03 -22.03
C TYR A 447 0.62 -10.50 -22.48
N PHE A 448 1.03 -9.40 -21.88
CA PHE A 448 2.33 -8.78 -22.07
C PHE A 448 2.89 -8.28 -20.74
N VAL A 449 4.21 -8.25 -20.64
CA VAL A 449 4.94 -7.77 -19.45
C VAL A 449 4.92 -6.24 -19.42
N ILE A 450 4.69 -5.67 -18.25
CA ILE A 450 4.72 -4.22 -18.03
C ILE A 450 5.87 -3.76 -17.14
N ASP A 451 6.33 -4.61 -16.22
CA ASP A 451 7.38 -4.28 -15.26
C ASP A 451 8.01 -5.55 -14.69
N SER A 452 9.18 -5.39 -14.06
CA SER A 452 9.87 -6.40 -13.25
C SER A 452 10.45 -5.75 -12.01
N THR A 453 10.15 -6.29 -10.83
CA THR A 453 10.63 -5.77 -9.55
C THR A 453 11.30 -6.86 -8.71
N ASN A 454 11.76 -6.49 -7.50
CA ASN A 454 12.37 -7.36 -6.49
C ASN A 454 13.79 -7.87 -6.81
N ALA A 455 14.42 -8.48 -5.81
CA ALA A 455 15.77 -9.03 -5.92
C ALA A 455 15.78 -10.28 -6.80
N THR A 456 14.85 -11.21 -6.54
CA THR A 456 14.46 -12.22 -7.52
C THR A 456 13.44 -11.58 -8.48
N PRO A 457 13.69 -11.59 -9.79
CA PRO A 457 12.81 -10.91 -10.73
C PRO A 457 11.37 -11.42 -10.67
N THR A 458 10.46 -10.54 -10.24
CA THR A 458 9.02 -10.77 -10.28
C THR A 458 8.41 -9.95 -11.40
N PHE A 459 7.87 -10.62 -12.41
CA PHE A 459 7.34 -10.00 -13.62
C PHE A 459 5.83 -9.78 -13.51
N ILE A 460 5.36 -8.60 -13.91
CA ILE A 460 3.94 -8.24 -13.89
C ILE A 460 3.41 -8.21 -15.32
N PHE A 461 2.31 -8.95 -15.53
CA PHE A 461 1.66 -9.11 -16.83
C PHE A 461 0.25 -8.54 -16.82
N LEU A 462 -0.11 -7.89 -17.92
CA LEU A 462 -1.46 -7.43 -18.22
C LEU A 462 -1.97 -8.06 -19.51
N SER A 463 -3.24 -8.44 -19.58
CA SER A 463 -3.91 -8.83 -20.83
C SER A 463 -4.32 -7.62 -21.67
N ARG A 464 -4.12 -7.70 -23.00
CA ARG A 464 -4.71 -6.74 -23.97
C ARG A 464 -6.22 -6.89 -24.10
N LYS A 465 -6.77 -8.06 -23.79
CA LYS A 465 -8.21 -8.35 -23.88
C LYS A 465 -9.01 -7.76 -22.73
N ASN A 466 -8.36 -7.35 -21.64
CA ASN A 466 -9.02 -6.69 -20.51
C ASN A 466 -8.99 -5.15 -20.70
N PRO A 467 -10.13 -4.48 -20.94
CA PRO A 467 -10.16 -3.03 -21.15
C PRO A 467 -9.64 -2.24 -19.95
N GLY A 468 -9.88 -2.73 -18.73
CA GLY A 468 -9.39 -2.10 -17.49
C GLY A 468 -7.87 -2.14 -17.39
N HIS A 469 -7.20 -3.06 -18.07
CA HIS A 469 -5.74 -3.14 -18.05
C HIS A 469 -5.07 -2.05 -18.89
N GLN A 470 -5.68 -1.59 -19.97
CA GLN A 470 -5.15 -0.45 -20.74
C GLN A 470 -5.12 0.82 -19.90
N GLU A 471 -6.18 1.05 -19.13
CA GLU A 471 -6.25 2.20 -18.21
C GLU A 471 -5.22 2.08 -17.09
N LYS A 472 -5.08 0.89 -16.49
CA LYS A 472 -4.03 0.60 -15.49
C LYS A 472 -2.62 0.85 -16.04
N LEU A 473 -2.35 0.40 -17.27
CA LEU A 473 -1.06 0.64 -17.94
C LEU A 473 -0.82 2.13 -18.16
N SER A 474 -1.81 2.87 -18.65
CA SER A 474 -1.70 4.32 -18.86
C SER A 474 -1.35 5.04 -17.56
N ARG A 475 -2.08 4.73 -16.47
CA ARG A 475 -1.82 5.30 -15.14
C ARG A 475 -0.42 4.92 -14.63
N TYR A 476 0.00 3.67 -14.84
CA TYR A 476 1.34 3.21 -14.46
C TYR A 476 2.44 3.94 -15.25
N LEU A 477 2.31 4.09 -16.57
CA LEU A 477 3.29 4.77 -17.41
C LEU A 477 3.37 6.26 -17.09
N GLU A 478 2.24 6.92 -16.82
CA GLU A 478 2.20 8.31 -16.38
C GLU A 478 2.97 8.47 -15.06
N GLN A 479 2.67 7.64 -14.05
CA GLN A 479 3.37 7.66 -12.76
C GLN A 479 4.86 7.33 -12.88
N SER A 480 5.22 6.34 -13.68
CA SER A 480 6.63 5.95 -13.93
C SER A 480 7.39 7.06 -14.63
N SER A 481 6.76 7.74 -15.60
CA SER A 481 7.35 8.86 -16.31
C SER A 481 7.54 10.05 -15.38
N VAL A 482 6.49 10.47 -14.68
CA VAL A 482 6.55 11.57 -13.68
C VAL A 482 7.58 11.27 -12.59
N GLY A 483 7.65 10.03 -12.10
CA GLY A 483 8.64 9.60 -11.11
C GLY A 483 10.08 9.67 -11.63
N LYS A 484 10.32 9.35 -12.92
CA LYS A 484 11.64 9.51 -13.56
C LYS A 484 12.02 10.99 -13.75
N PHE A 485 11.03 11.86 -14.00
CA PHE A 485 11.26 13.31 -14.07
C PHE A 485 11.63 13.90 -12.72
N ALA A 486 10.97 13.49 -11.63
CA ALA A 486 11.32 13.92 -10.27
C ALA A 486 12.75 13.52 -9.83
N ALA A 487 13.38 12.55 -10.53
CA ALA A 487 14.77 12.15 -10.28
C ALA A 487 15.80 12.90 -11.17
N ASN A 488 15.36 13.68 -12.17
CA ASN A 488 16.23 14.27 -13.17
C ASN A 488 16.53 15.77 -12.89
N LYS A 489 17.69 16.02 -12.26
CA LYS A 489 18.13 17.36 -11.82
C LYS A 489 18.26 18.42 -12.93
N SER A 490 18.39 18.03 -14.21
CA SER A 490 18.58 18.98 -15.32
C SER A 490 17.27 19.49 -15.95
N PHE A 491 16.14 18.82 -15.68
CA PHE A 491 14.82 19.20 -16.19
C PHE A 491 14.10 20.16 -15.23
N ASN A 492 14.52 20.18 -13.97
CA ASN A 492 14.08 21.17 -13.00
C ASN A 492 14.74 22.50 -13.38
N GLU A 493 13.95 23.44 -13.91
CA GLU A 493 14.42 24.74 -14.38
C GLU A 493 15.37 25.36 -13.35
N VAL A 494 16.60 25.67 -13.80
CA VAL A 494 17.50 26.54 -13.04
C VAL A 494 16.83 27.91 -13.07
N ALA A 495 16.23 28.30 -11.93
CA ALA A 495 15.56 29.59 -11.82
C ALA A 495 16.56 30.73 -12.10
N GLU A 496 16.33 31.48 -13.18
CA GLU A 496 16.96 32.78 -13.45
C GLU A 496 16.45 33.87 -12.49
#